data_AF-A0A7X5VN76-F1
#
_entry.id   AF-A0A7X5VN76-F1
#
_cell.length_a   1.000
_cell.length_b   1.000
_cell.length_c   1.000
_cell.angle_alpha   90.00
_cell.angle_beta   90.00
_cell.angle_gamma   90.00
#
_symmetry.space_group_name_H-M   'P 1'
#
loop_
_entity.id
_entity.type
_entity.pdbx_description
1 polymer ?
#
loop_
_entity_poly.entity_id
_entity_poly.type
_entity_poly.pdbx_seq_one_letter_code
_entity_poly.pdbx_strand_id
1 'polypeptide(L)'
;MNGSEENQTNPPAPPVVEQQAPPQPPPVAPAPGPAGFFQTPASVAQDPRAKSPALACCLSAMPGLGQVYTGYYVRGFTYIIVIAGVITLLASGDVDDLAPFLGLFLAFFWLHNMIDAGRRASFYNQVLAGGKDVDAFPPEMKLPGMGGSIFAGIGLIVVGLIALSYTKYDMSLAWVEDWWPVAPILIGVYLVGLAVKDRMSE
;
A
#
# COMPACT_ATOMS: atom_id res chain seq x y z
N MET A 1 104.44 -1.71 27.81
CA MET A 1 103.87 -0.35 27.73
C MET A 1 102.82 -0.36 26.62
N ASN A 2 101.72 0.34 26.89
CA ASN A 2 100.44 0.43 26.17
C ASN A 2 100.47 0.46 24.63
N GLY A 3 99.38 -0.04 24.05
CA GLY A 3 98.91 0.30 22.70
C GLY A 3 97.68 -0.50 22.30
N SER A 4 96.55 -0.24 22.94
CA SER A 4 95.23 -0.81 22.66
C SER A 4 94.65 -0.32 21.32
N GLU A 5 94.42 -1.22 20.38
CA GLU A 5 93.62 -0.97 19.18
C GLU A 5 92.13 -1.15 19.51
N GLU A 6 91.40 -0.04 19.52
CA GLU A 6 89.93 0.01 19.65
C GLU A 6 89.29 -0.56 18.37
N ASN A 7 88.86 -1.82 18.43
CA ASN A 7 87.95 -2.38 17.43
C ASN A 7 86.54 -1.81 17.70
N GLN A 8 86.15 -0.78 16.95
CA GLN A 8 84.79 -0.22 16.95
C GLN A 8 83.80 -1.27 16.46
N THR A 9 83.18 -2.01 17.38
CA THR A 9 82.00 -2.83 17.09
C THR A 9 80.77 -1.93 17.04
N ASN A 10 80.31 -1.60 15.82
CA ASN A 10 78.98 -1.04 15.63
C ASN A 10 77.95 -2.00 16.28
N PRO A 11 77.01 -1.52 17.12
CA PRO A 11 75.97 -2.38 17.65
C PRO A 11 75.05 -2.88 16.52
N PRO A 12 74.56 -4.13 16.58
CA PRO A 12 73.62 -4.64 15.59
C PRO A 12 72.32 -3.81 15.61
N ALA A 13 71.82 -3.46 14.43
CA ALA A 13 70.55 -2.76 14.29
C ALA A 13 69.42 -3.55 14.98
N PRO A 14 68.50 -2.89 15.71
CA PRO A 14 67.38 -3.58 16.34
C PRO A 14 66.49 -4.23 15.26
N PRO A 15 65.83 -5.37 15.58
CA PRO A 15 64.93 -6.02 14.65
C PRO A 15 63.78 -5.06 14.30
N VAL A 16 63.51 -4.91 13.01
CA VAL A 16 62.32 -4.20 12.53
C VAL A 16 61.11 -5.00 12.99
N VAL A 17 60.45 -4.54 14.04
CA VAL A 17 59.15 -5.07 14.43
C VAL A 17 58.18 -4.62 13.35
N GLU A 18 57.83 -5.54 12.47
CA GLU A 18 56.82 -5.32 11.44
C GLU A 18 55.49 -5.07 12.16
N GLN A 19 55.14 -3.80 12.27
CA GLN A 19 53.97 -3.36 13.00
C GLN A 19 52.74 -3.83 12.23
N GLN A 20 52.22 -5.01 12.60
CA GLN A 20 50.97 -5.53 12.05
C GLN A 20 49.89 -4.48 12.26
N ALA A 21 49.40 -3.92 11.15
CA ALA A 21 48.30 -2.97 11.17
C ALA A 21 47.11 -3.61 11.90
N PRO A 22 46.34 -2.82 12.70
CA PRO A 22 45.15 -3.33 13.35
C PRO A 22 44.24 -4.05 12.33
N PRO A 23 43.62 -5.19 12.69
CA PRO A 23 42.68 -5.86 11.80
C PRO A 23 41.61 -4.86 11.38
N GLN A 24 41.49 -4.65 10.07
CA GLN A 24 40.48 -3.74 9.56
C GLN A 24 39.09 -4.25 10.00
N PRO A 25 38.23 -3.37 10.53
CA PRO A 25 36.86 -3.77 10.84
C PRO A 25 36.22 -4.35 9.57
N PRO A 26 35.36 -5.38 9.69
CA PRO A 26 34.66 -5.93 8.55
C PRO A 26 33.97 -4.80 7.78
N PRO A 27 33.93 -4.87 6.42
CA PRO A 27 33.27 -3.84 5.63
C PRO A 27 31.88 -3.61 6.18
N VAL A 28 31.61 -2.41 6.69
CA VAL A 28 30.26 -2.02 7.09
C VAL A 28 29.45 -2.08 5.81
N ALA A 29 28.54 -3.05 5.72
CA ALA A 29 27.64 -3.13 4.58
C ALA A 29 26.96 -1.76 4.42
N PRO A 30 26.93 -1.18 3.20
CA PRO A 30 26.34 0.13 3.00
C PRO A 30 24.92 0.13 3.55
N ALA A 31 24.61 1.15 4.35
CA ALA A 31 23.26 1.33 4.88
C ALA A 31 22.27 1.21 3.72
N PRO A 32 21.20 0.40 3.84
CA PRO A 32 20.23 0.25 2.76
C PRO A 32 19.71 1.65 2.41
N GLY A 33 19.92 2.06 1.16
CA GLY A 33 19.38 3.31 0.64
C GLY A 33 17.85 3.33 0.79
N PRO A 34 17.21 4.52 0.72
CA PRO A 34 15.76 4.62 0.80
C PRO A 34 15.13 3.65 -0.20
N ALA A 35 14.27 2.76 0.30
CA ALA A 35 13.68 1.68 -0.49
C ALA A 35 12.95 2.28 -1.70
N GLY A 36 13.55 2.14 -2.87
CA GLY A 36 12.96 2.65 -4.10
C GLY A 36 11.67 1.92 -4.44
N PHE A 37 10.76 2.62 -5.12
CA PHE A 37 9.60 1.98 -5.75
C PHE A 37 10.09 0.82 -6.61
N PHE A 38 9.54 -0.38 -6.39
CA PHE A 38 9.88 -1.62 -7.09
C PHE A 38 11.22 -2.28 -6.73
N GLN A 39 11.88 -1.87 -5.63
CA GLN A 39 13.09 -2.54 -5.18
C GLN A 39 12.77 -3.80 -4.35
N THR A 40 13.55 -4.85 -4.59
CA THR A 40 13.63 -6.05 -3.76
C THR A 40 14.94 -5.98 -2.99
N PRO A 41 14.93 -6.03 -1.64
CA PRO A 41 16.17 -6.01 -0.87
C PRO A 41 17.09 -7.18 -1.25
N ALA A 42 18.40 -6.91 -1.36
CA ALA A 42 19.38 -7.93 -1.73
C ALA A 42 19.37 -9.13 -0.75
N SER A 43 19.04 -8.88 0.52
CA SER A 43 18.92 -9.91 1.56
C SER A 43 17.85 -10.97 1.28
N VAL A 44 16.82 -10.64 0.49
CA VAL A 44 15.71 -11.55 0.15
C VAL A 44 15.62 -11.85 -1.34
N ALA A 45 16.57 -11.36 -2.14
CA ALA A 45 16.54 -11.55 -3.59
C ALA A 45 16.57 -13.03 -4.02
N GLN A 46 17.20 -13.90 -3.22
CA GLN A 46 17.24 -15.34 -3.44
C GLN A 46 16.19 -16.11 -2.63
N ASP A 47 15.34 -15.43 -1.84
CA ASP A 47 14.28 -16.10 -1.08
C ASP A 47 13.15 -16.52 -2.04
N PRO A 48 12.78 -17.82 -2.10
CA PRO A 48 11.66 -18.30 -2.92
C PRO A 48 10.31 -17.61 -2.62
N ARG A 49 10.16 -17.02 -1.44
CA ARG A 49 8.94 -16.29 -1.02
C ARG A 49 8.88 -14.88 -1.60
N ALA A 50 10.01 -14.30 -1.99
CA ALA A 50 10.07 -12.95 -2.52
C ALA A 50 9.18 -12.79 -3.76
N LYS A 51 8.50 -11.66 -3.85
CA LYS A 51 7.56 -11.33 -4.92
C LYS A 51 8.19 -10.33 -5.87
N SER A 52 8.12 -10.54 -7.17
CA SER A 52 8.64 -9.59 -8.14
C SER A 52 7.68 -8.41 -8.30
N PRO A 53 8.11 -7.16 -8.01
CA PRO A 53 7.25 -5.98 -8.16
C PRO A 53 6.88 -5.68 -9.60
N ALA A 54 7.83 -5.86 -10.53
CA ALA A 54 7.57 -5.71 -11.96
C ALA A 54 6.54 -6.73 -12.45
N LEU A 55 6.66 -7.99 -12.01
CA LEU A 55 5.70 -9.04 -12.34
C LEU A 55 4.31 -8.70 -11.77
N ALA A 56 4.23 -8.21 -10.53
CA ALA A 56 2.96 -7.77 -9.95
C ALA A 56 2.29 -6.65 -10.75
N CYS A 57 3.06 -5.66 -11.25
CA CYS A 57 2.55 -4.62 -12.16
C CYS A 57 2.06 -5.21 -13.49
N CYS A 58 2.86 -6.08 -14.11
CA CYS A 58 2.51 -6.71 -15.39
C CYS A 58 1.24 -7.57 -15.28
N LEU A 59 1.13 -8.39 -14.22
CA LEU A 59 -0.08 -9.18 -13.97
C LEU A 59 -1.30 -8.26 -13.79
N SER A 60 -1.13 -7.11 -13.15
CA SER A 60 -2.20 -6.13 -12.96
C SER A 60 -2.65 -5.44 -14.24
N ALA A 61 -2.01 -5.67 -15.39
CA ALA A 61 -2.59 -5.30 -16.67
C ALA A 61 -3.97 -5.96 -16.86
N MET A 62 -4.17 -7.17 -16.33
CA MET A 62 -5.50 -7.69 -16.04
C MET A 62 -5.92 -7.24 -14.62
N PRO A 63 -7.05 -6.51 -14.48
CA PRO A 63 -7.52 -5.98 -13.21
C PRO A 63 -7.45 -7.00 -12.06
N GLY A 64 -6.83 -6.59 -10.94
CA GLY A 64 -6.77 -7.38 -9.71
C GLY A 64 -5.76 -8.53 -9.67
N LEU A 65 -5.21 -9.01 -10.79
CA LEU A 65 -4.33 -10.21 -10.76
C LEU A 65 -3.01 -9.99 -10.02
N GLY A 66 -2.38 -8.80 -10.11
CA GLY A 66 -1.16 -8.56 -9.35
C GLY A 66 -1.39 -8.46 -7.84
N GLN A 67 -2.60 -8.08 -7.43
CA GLN A 67 -3.01 -8.10 -6.03
C GLN A 67 -3.18 -9.54 -5.53
N VAL A 68 -3.81 -10.39 -6.35
CA VAL A 68 -3.92 -11.84 -6.09
C VAL A 68 -2.53 -12.49 -6.01
N TYR A 69 -1.59 -12.11 -6.89
CA TYR A 69 -0.21 -12.60 -6.88
C TYR A 69 0.54 -12.27 -5.59
N THR A 70 0.30 -11.07 -5.04
CA THR A 70 0.92 -10.61 -3.79
C THR A 70 0.20 -11.10 -2.54
N GLY A 71 -0.91 -11.84 -2.69
CA GLY A 71 -1.70 -12.41 -1.58
C GLY A 71 -2.84 -11.51 -1.08
N TYR A 72 -3.03 -10.32 -1.66
CA TYR A 72 -4.10 -9.38 -1.30
C TYR A 72 -5.39 -9.68 -2.07
N TYR A 73 -6.00 -10.84 -1.80
CA TYR A 73 -7.16 -11.34 -2.54
C TYR A 73 -8.35 -10.38 -2.50
N VAL A 74 -8.68 -9.87 -1.31
CA VAL A 74 -9.83 -8.98 -1.10
C VAL A 74 -9.72 -7.77 -2.01
N ARG A 75 -8.55 -7.13 -2.01
CA ARG A 75 -8.29 -5.95 -2.84
C ARG A 75 -8.26 -6.29 -4.33
N GLY A 76 -7.71 -7.45 -4.69
CA GLY A 76 -7.76 -7.96 -6.06
C GLY A 76 -9.19 -8.10 -6.57
N PHE A 77 -10.07 -8.74 -5.81
CA PHE A 77 -11.49 -8.86 -6.14
C PHE A 77 -12.20 -7.49 -6.14
N THR A 78 -11.88 -6.59 -5.20
CA THR A 78 -12.42 -5.22 -5.22
C THR A 78 -12.07 -4.51 -6.54
N TYR A 79 -10.82 -4.59 -7.00
CA TYR A 79 -10.41 -3.95 -8.25
C TYR A 79 -11.09 -4.57 -9.47
N ILE A 80 -11.27 -5.90 -9.48
CA ILE A 80 -12.04 -6.59 -10.53
C ILE A 80 -13.48 -6.07 -10.55
N ILE A 81 -14.16 -6.02 -9.41
CA ILE A 81 -15.56 -5.59 -9.30
C ILE A 81 -15.72 -4.12 -9.72
N VAL A 82 -14.83 -3.23 -9.24
CA VAL A 82 -14.87 -1.80 -9.58
C VAL A 82 -14.64 -1.59 -11.07
N ILE A 83 -13.59 -2.20 -11.65
CA ILE A 83 -13.28 -2.03 -13.07
C ILE A 83 -14.37 -2.65 -13.95
N ALA A 84 -14.79 -3.88 -13.65
CA ALA A 84 -15.87 -4.53 -14.39
C ALA A 84 -17.18 -3.73 -14.30
N GLY A 85 -17.54 -3.24 -13.11
CA GLY A 85 -18.74 -2.43 -12.90
C GLY A 85 -18.72 -1.14 -13.72
N VAL A 86 -17.59 -0.41 -13.74
CA VAL A 86 -17.44 0.80 -14.55
C VAL A 86 -17.51 0.49 -16.05
N ILE A 87 -16.88 -0.60 -16.50
CA ILE A 87 -16.97 -1.04 -17.91
C ILE A 87 -18.41 -1.40 -18.28
N THR A 88 -19.12 -2.16 -17.44
CA THR A 88 -20.53 -2.52 -17.65
C THR A 88 -21.40 -1.28 -17.74
N LEU A 89 -21.18 -0.31 -16.85
CA LEU A 89 -21.93 0.94 -16.83
C LEU A 89 -21.67 1.76 -18.12
N LEU A 90 -20.41 1.92 -18.51
CA LEU A 90 -20.04 2.57 -19.77
C LEU A 90 -20.61 1.84 -21.01
N ALA A 91 -20.64 0.52 -20.99
CA ALA A 91 -21.16 -0.29 -22.09
C ALA A 91 -22.70 -0.34 -22.15
N SER A 92 -23.41 0.02 -21.07
CA SER A 92 -24.87 0.03 -21.03
C SER A 92 -25.49 1.15 -21.88
N GLY A 93 -24.78 2.28 -22.04
CA GLY A 93 -25.30 3.50 -22.67
C GLY A 93 -26.24 4.32 -21.77
N ASP A 94 -26.51 3.87 -20.55
CA ASP A 94 -27.45 4.55 -19.64
C ASP A 94 -26.85 5.78 -18.93
N VAL A 95 -25.56 6.07 -19.14
CA VAL A 95 -24.78 7.09 -18.41
C VAL A 95 -23.97 8.01 -19.33
N ASP A 96 -24.49 8.33 -20.51
CA ASP A 96 -23.76 9.07 -21.55
C ASP A 96 -23.18 10.41 -21.05
N ASP A 97 -23.91 11.16 -20.24
CA ASP A 97 -23.44 12.43 -19.65
C ASP A 97 -22.24 12.23 -18.68
N LEU A 98 -22.14 11.05 -18.06
CA LEU A 98 -21.07 10.68 -17.14
C LEU A 98 -19.93 9.91 -17.81
N ALA A 99 -20.10 9.49 -19.06
CA ALA A 99 -19.13 8.64 -19.76
C ALA A 99 -17.70 9.22 -19.79
N PRO A 100 -17.47 10.53 -20.01
CA PRO A 100 -16.12 11.10 -19.97
C PRO A 100 -15.47 10.99 -18.57
N PHE A 101 -16.24 11.19 -17.51
CA PHE A 101 -15.74 11.11 -16.13
C PHE A 101 -15.45 9.66 -15.74
N LEU A 102 -16.33 8.72 -16.12
CA LEU A 102 -16.14 7.29 -15.87
C LEU A 102 -14.97 6.72 -16.67
N GLY A 103 -14.78 7.15 -17.92
CA GLY A 103 -13.63 6.78 -18.74
C GLY A 103 -12.31 7.30 -18.15
N LEU A 104 -12.29 8.55 -17.68
CA LEU A 104 -11.13 9.12 -17.00
C LEU A 104 -10.84 8.38 -15.69
N PHE A 105 -11.87 8.16 -14.86
CA PHE A 105 -11.75 7.36 -13.65
C PHE A 105 -11.18 5.97 -13.96
N LEU A 106 -11.72 5.29 -14.97
CA LEU A 106 -11.26 3.96 -15.37
C LEU A 106 -9.78 3.96 -15.74
N ALA A 107 -9.32 4.93 -16.53
CA ALA A 107 -7.91 5.03 -16.92
C ALA A 107 -6.98 5.23 -15.70
N PHE A 108 -7.31 6.18 -14.82
CA PHE A 108 -6.54 6.44 -13.61
C PHE A 108 -6.58 5.25 -12.64
N PHE A 109 -7.76 4.64 -12.47
CA PHE A 109 -7.94 3.50 -11.58
C PHE A 109 -7.19 2.26 -12.11
N TRP A 110 -7.10 2.09 -13.43
CA TRP A 110 -6.33 1.01 -14.04
C TRP A 110 -4.83 1.15 -13.77
N LEU A 111 -4.27 2.34 -14.01
CA LEU A 111 -2.88 2.66 -13.69
C LEU A 111 -2.60 2.53 -12.19
N HIS A 112 -3.52 3.02 -11.36
CA HIS A 112 -3.46 2.85 -9.92
C HIS A 112 -3.39 1.37 -9.52
N ASN A 113 -4.25 0.53 -10.08
CA ASN A 113 -4.26 -0.92 -9.85
C ASN A 113 -2.89 -1.55 -10.17
N MET A 114 -2.25 -1.13 -11.27
CA MET A 114 -0.90 -1.61 -11.64
C MET A 114 0.18 -1.16 -10.65
N ILE A 115 0.25 0.13 -10.36
CA ILE A 115 1.27 0.71 -9.46
C ILE A 115 1.11 0.15 -8.05
N ASP A 116 -0.12 0.03 -7.57
CA ASP A 116 -0.42 -0.48 -6.24
C ASP A 116 0.05 -1.92 -6.05
N ALA A 117 -0.07 -2.77 -7.07
CA ALA A 117 0.37 -4.16 -7.00
C ALA A 117 1.89 -4.28 -6.84
N GLY A 118 2.66 -3.51 -7.62
CA GLY A 118 4.11 -3.53 -7.46
C GLY A 118 4.58 -2.86 -6.17
N ARG A 119 3.91 -1.79 -5.69
CA ARG A 119 4.17 -1.24 -4.35
C ARG A 119 3.97 -2.30 -3.26
N ARG A 120 2.92 -3.11 -3.36
CA ARG A 120 2.62 -4.19 -2.42
C ARG A 120 3.61 -5.33 -2.47
N ALA A 121 4.08 -5.70 -3.66
CA ALA A 121 5.15 -6.68 -3.81
C ALA A 121 6.47 -6.19 -3.19
N SER A 122 6.85 -4.92 -3.44
CA SER A 122 8.03 -4.32 -2.80
C SER A 122 7.91 -4.27 -1.28
N PHE A 123 6.74 -3.89 -0.77
CA PHE A 123 6.48 -3.88 0.66
C PHE A 123 6.56 -5.28 1.28
N TYR A 124 5.95 -6.28 0.64
CA TYR A 124 6.05 -7.68 1.05
C TYR A 124 7.51 -8.12 1.20
N ASN A 125 8.37 -7.76 0.23
CA ASN A 125 9.79 -8.10 0.28
C ASN A 125 10.55 -7.37 1.39
N GLN A 126 10.17 -6.13 1.71
CA GLN A 126 10.76 -5.38 2.82
C GLN A 126 10.40 -6.00 4.18
N VAL A 127 9.14 -6.42 4.36
CA VAL A 127 8.70 -7.15 5.55
C VAL A 127 9.41 -8.50 5.65
N LEU A 128 9.53 -9.23 4.53
CA LEU A 128 10.27 -10.49 4.46
C LEU A 128 11.75 -10.31 4.83
N ALA A 129 12.35 -9.17 4.49
CA ALA A 129 13.74 -8.83 4.81
C ALA A 129 13.97 -8.44 6.28
N GLY A 130 12.94 -8.53 7.14
CA GLY A 130 13.01 -8.16 8.55
C GLY A 130 12.76 -6.68 8.80
N GLY A 131 12.22 -5.94 7.82
CA GLY A 131 11.78 -4.56 7.98
C GLY A 131 10.68 -4.45 9.04
N LYS A 132 10.94 -3.64 10.08
CA LYS A 132 10.00 -3.38 11.19
C LYS A 132 8.95 -2.30 10.88
N ASP A 133 9.02 -1.68 9.70
CA ASP A 133 8.03 -0.70 9.24
C ASP A 133 6.76 -1.37 8.70
N VAL A 134 6.18 -2.28 9.49
CA VAL A 134 4.83 -2.81 9.28
C VAL A 134 3.76 -1.71 9.33
N ASP A 135 4.10 -0.54 9.86
CA ASP A 135 3.23 0.64 10.00
C ASP A 135 3.26 1.59 8.79
N ALA A 136 4.16 1.40 7.81
CA ALA A 136 4.33 2.32 6.67
C ALA A 136 3.25 2.18 5.58
N PHE A 137 2.37 1.18 5.66
CA PHE A 137 1.22 1.07 4.76
C PHE A 137 -0.04 0.69 5.53
N PRO A 138 -1.18 1.37 5.26
CA PRO A 138 -2.40 1.15 6.00
C PRO A 138 -2.78 -0.34 5.98
N PRO A 139 -3.21 -0.89 7.13
CA PRO A 139 -3.60 -2.28 7.24
C PRO A 139 -4.56 -2.61 6.10
N GLU A 140 -4.37 -3.81 5.53
CA GLU A 140 -5.30 -4.43 4.59
C GLU A 140 -6.70 -3.99 4.97
N MET A 141 -7.42 -3.39 4.01
CA MET A 141 -8.77 -2.87 4.21
C MET A 141 -9.49 -3.94 5.02
N LYS A 142 -9.60 -3.72 6.34
CA LYS A 142 -10.19 -4.72 7.21
C LYS A 142 -11.58 -4.78 6.62
N LEU A 143 -11.90 -5.88 5.94
CA LEU A 143 -13.29 -6.16 5.62
C LEU A 143 -13.98 -5.87 6.94
N PRO A 144 -14.92 -4.92 6.99
CA PRO A 144 -15.77 -4.81 8.17
C PRO A 144 -16.20 -6.25 8.40
N GLY A 145 -15.77 -6.84 9.52
CA GLY A 145 -15.75 -8.29 9.65
C GLY A 145 -17.12 -8.81 9.24
N MET A 146 -17.21 -10.04 8.72
CA MET A 146 -18.50 -10.68 8.44
C MET A 146 -19.44 -10.75 9.67
N GLY A 147 -19.09 -10.19 10.83
CA GLY A 147 -20.06 -9.61 11.73
C GLY A 147 -20.76 -8.44 11.04
N GLY A 148 -21.83 -8.75 10.29
CA GLY A 148 -22.59 -7.80 9.49
C GLY A 148 -22.76 -6.46 10.21
N SER A 149 -22.22 -5.40 9.60
CA SER A 149 -22.45 -4.05 10.09
C SER A 149 -23.96 -3.80 9.99
N ILE A 150 -24.63 -3.64 11.13
CA ILE A 150 -26.06 -3.33 11.19
C ILE A 150 -26.36 -2.11 10.31
N PHE A 151 -25.47 -1.12 10.30
CA PHE A 151 -25.56 0.05 9.43
C PHE A 151 -25.45 -0.31 7.94
N ALA A 152 -24.54 -1.21 7.56
CA ALA A 152 -24.43 -1.67 6.18
C ALA A 152 -25.66 -2.49 5.75
N GLY A 153 -26.18 -3.34 6.64
CA GLY A 153 -27.40 -4.12 6.40
C GLY A 153 -28.64 -3.23 6.24
N ILE A 154 -28.81 -2.25 7.14
CA ILE A 154 -29.89 -1.25 7.04
C ILE A 154 -29.74 -0.44 5.75
N GLY A 155 -28.53 0.02 5.42
CA GLY A 155 -28.28 0.73 4.17
C GLY A 155 -28.68 -0.09 2.94
N LEU A 156 -28.32 -1.38 2.92
CA LEU A 156 -28.67 -2.28 1.82
C LEU A 156 -30.19 -2.51 1.72
N ILE A 157 -30.89 -2.63 2.86
CA ILE A 157 -32.35 -2.75 2.89
C ILE A 157 -33.00 -1.49 2.30
N VAL A 158 -32.57 -0.30 2.73
CA VAL A 158 -33.11 0.97 2.22
C VAL A 158 -32.87 1.11 0.73
N VAL A 159 -31.65 0.86 0.26
CA VAL A 159 -31.31 0.89 -1.17
C VAL A 159 -32.16 -0.12 -1.95
N GLY A 160 -32.31 -1.34 -1.43
CA GLY A 160 -33.14 -2.38 -2.04
C GLY A 160 -34.62 -1.99 -2.15
N LEU A 161 -35.19 -1.35 -1.12
CA LEU A 161 -36.57 -0.85 -1.15
C LEU A 161 -36.76 0.28 -2.16
N ILE A 162 -35.80 1.21 -2.27
CA ILE A 162 -35.83 2.28 -3.27
C ILE A 162 -35.78 1.68 -4.69
N ALA A 163 -34.86 0.75 -4.92
CA ALA A 163 -34.74 0.05 -6.19
C ALA A 163 -36.02 -0.75 -6.52
N LEU A 164 -36.59 -1.47 -5.55
CA LEU A 164 -37.83 -2.22 -5.73
C LEU A 164 -39.02 -1.31 -6.05
N SER A 165 -39.06 -0.11 -5.45
CA SER A 165 -40.10 0.89 -5.71
C SER A 165 -40.09 1.32 -7.18
N TYR A 166 -38.89 1.56 -7.73
CA TYR A 166 -38.71 1.86 -9.15
C TYR A 166 -39.04 0.65 -10.05
N THR A 167 -38.45 -0.52 -9.77
CA THR A 167 -38.55 -1.68 -10.67
C THR A 167 -39.90 -2.39 -10.64
N LYS A 168 -40.54 -2.52 -9.46
CA LYS A 168 -41.78 -3.31 -9.30
C LYS A 168 -43.05 -2.46 -9.30
N TYR A 169 -42.97 -1.25 -8.76
CA TYR A 169 -44.13 -0.37 -8.57
C TYR A 169 -44.14 0.82 -9.54
N ASP A 170 -43.17 0.91 -10.45
CA ASP A 170 -43.02 1.97 -11.45
C ASP A 170 -43.08 3.38 -10.85
N MET A 171 -42.65 3.49 -9.58
CA MET A 171 -42.62 4.77 -8.88
C MET A 171 -41.38 5.55 -9.33
N SER A 172 -41.57 6.80 -9.77
CA SER A 172 -40.46 7.66 -10.14
C SER A 172 -39.57 7.97 -8.92
N LEU A 173 -38.26 8.10 -9.13
CA LEU A 173 -37.29 8.45 -8.09
C LEU A 173 -37.19 9.97 -7.83
N ALA A 174 -38.05 10.78 -8.46
CA ALA A 174 -38.07 12.23 -8.30
C ALA A 174 -38.24 12.64 -6.83
N TRP A 175 -39.04 11.90 -6.06
CA TRP A 175 -39.18 12.17 -4.62
C TRP A 175 -37.86 11.95 -3.85
N VAL A 176 -36.99 11.03 -4.29
CA VAL A 176 -35.66 10.85 -3.67
C VAL A 176 -34.76 12.01 -4.06
N GLU A 177 -34.82 12.45 -5.31
CA GLU A 177 -34.06 13.59 -5.83
C GLU A 177 -34.41 14.90 -5.12
N ASP A 178 -35.69 15.11 -4.81
CA ASP A 178 -36.14 16.30 -4.09
C ASP A 178 -35.71 16.29 -2.61
N TRP A 179 -35.65 15.10 -1.99
CA TRP A 179 -35.47 14.96 -0.55
C TRP A 179 -34.06 14.52 -0.12
N TRP A 180 -33.19 14.05 -1.01
CA TRP A 180 -31.82 13.66 -0.65
C TRP A 180 -31.01 14.76 0.06
N PRO A 181 -31.19 16.08 -0.20
CA PRO A 181 -30.45 17.12 0.51
C PRO A 181 -30.76 17.18 2.01
N VAL A 182 -31.91 16.66 2.44
CA VAL A 182 -32.28 16.60 3.86
C VAL A 182 -31.34 15.69 4.64
N ALA A 183 -30.87 14.59 4.05
CA ALA A 183 -29.97 13.65 4.71
C ALA A 183 -28.63 14.27 5.17
N PRO A 184 -27.82 14.93 4.31
CA PRO A 184 -26.59 15.59 4.75
C PRO A 184 -26.86 16.77 5.70
N ILE A 185 -27.99 17.47 5.58
CA ILE A 185 -28.37 18.54 6.52
C ILE A 185 -28.55 17.96 7.94
N LEU A 186 -29.31 16.88 8.09
CA LEU A 186 -29.51 16.23 9.39
C LEU A 186 -28.21 15.66 9.96
N ILE A 187 -27.35 15.08 9.12
CA ILE A 187 -26.01 14.60 9.52
C ILE A 187 -25.17 15.79 10.02
N GLY A 188 -25.16 16.91 9.30
CA GLY A 188 -24.44 18.12 9.71
C GLY A 188 -24.92 18.66 11.05
N VAL A 189 -26.24 18.78 11.25
CA VAL A 189 -26.84 19.20 12.53
C VAL A 189 -26.47 18.26 13.66
N TYR A 190 -26.52 16.94 13.41
CA TYR A 190 -26.12 15.93 14.39
C TYR A 190 -24.63 16.07 14.80
N LEU A 191 -23.73 16.25 13.83
CA LEU A 191 -22.30 16.43 14.09
C LEU A 191 -22.01 17.71 14.89
N VAL A 192 -22.70 18.81 14.58
CA VAL A 192 -22.59 20.05 15.37
C VAL A 192 -23.12 19.83 16.78
N GLY A 193 -24.26 19.15 16.95
CA GLY A 193 -24.81 18.81 18.26
C GLY A 193 -23.86 17.95 19.10
N LEU A 194 -23.21 16.96 18.48
CA LEU A 194 -22.19 16.13 19.11
C LEU A 194 -20.99 16.98 19.55
N ALA A 195 -20.48 17.84 18.67
CA ALA A 195 -19.34 18.72 18.95
C ALA A 195 -19.65 19.73 20.07
N VAL A 196 -20.88 20.24 20.16
CA VAL A 196 -21.31 21.15 21.23
C VAL A 196 -21.44 20.40 22.55
N LYS A 197 -22.01 19.18 22.55
CA LYS A 197 -22.13 18.35 23.74
C LYS A 197 -20.77 18.01 24.33
N ASP A 198 -19.79 17.63 23.50
CA ASP A 198 -18.44 17.29 23.95
C ASP A 198 -17.76 18.49 24.63
N ARG A 199 -17.93 19.70 24.08
CA ARG A 199 -17.40 20.95 24.67
C ARG A 199 -18.06 21.38 25.98
N MET A 200 -19.29 20.94 26.25
CA MET A 200 -19.99 21.24 27.51
C MET A 200 -19.71 20.18 28.60
N SER A 201 -19.09 19.05 28.23
CA SER A 201 -18.71 17.99 29.17
C SER A 201 -17.26 18.08 29.66
N GLU A 202 -16.47 19.03 29.13
CA GLU A 202 -15.17 19.47 29.65
C GLU A 202 -15.33 20.63 30.64
#